data_AF-A0A5B8VPN6-F1
#
_entry.id   AF-A0A5B8VPN6-F1
#
_cell.length_a   1.000
_cell.length_b   1.000
_cell.length_c   1.000
_cell.angle_alpha   90.00
_cell.angle_beta   90.00
_cell.angle_gamma   90.00
#
_symmetry.space_group_name_H-M   'P 1'
#
loop_
_entity.id
_entity.type
_entity.pdbx_description
1 polymer ?
#
loop_
_entity_poly.entity_id
_entity_poly.type
_entity_poly.pdbx_seq_one_letter_code
_entity_poly.pdbx_strand_id
1 'polypeptide(L)'
;MSKNKEFTNNLDLTKEEVKRRYIELSNRYCFPNGATVKATKQLKGMPSYRTIINHFGSFTALKQACGYTRIHMLKGRFTKAELLMLLKKEYLKYNRRPTTKEINSNKELPNQASIKKFLGVRSLADVWIRIEKKL
;
A
#
# COMPACT_ATOMS: atom_id res chain seq x y z
N MET A 1 12.31 -15.22 -33.18
CA MET A 1 13.42 -15.18 -32.20
C MET A 1 13.56 -13.75 -31.69
N SER A 2 12.87 -13.40 -30.59
CA SER A 2 13.01 -12.08 -29.97
C SER A 2 13.94 -12.19 -28.78
N LYS A 3 15.00 -11.37 -28.82
CA LYS A 3 16.21 -11.42 -27.99
C LYS A 3 15.88 -11.46 -26.49
N ASN A 4 16.30 -12.54 -25.84
CA ASN A 4 16.50 -12.60 -24.39
C ASN A 4 17.56 -11.58 -24.01
N LYS A 5 17.13 -10.43 -23.49
CA LYS A 5 18.03 -9.43 -22.94
C LYS A 5 18.24 -9.79 -21.47
N GLU A 6 19.21 -10.66 -21.22
CA GLU A 6 19.75 -10.87 -19.88
C GLU A 6 20.36 -9.54 -19.41
N PHE A 7 19.62 -8.80 -18.58
CA PHE A 7 20.09 -7.56 -17.99
C PHE A 7 20.85 -7.86 -16.69
N THR A 8 22.12 -8.24 -16.86
CA THR A 8 23.13 -8.21 -15.81
C THR A 8 23.80 -6.83 -15.80
N ASN A 9 23.34 -5.92 -14.94
CA ASN A 9 24.19 -4.96 -14.23
C ASN A 9 23.37 -4.15 -13.22
N ASN A 10 23.76 -4.27 -11.95
CA ASN A 10 23.04 -3.78 -10.76
C ASN A 10 23.21 -2.26 -10.48
N LEU A 11 23.77 -1.48 -11.43
CA LEU A 11 24.22 -0.10 -11.19
C LEU A 11 23.48 1.01 -11.98
N ASP A 12 22.74 0.69 -13.06
CA ASP A 12 22.06 1.71 -13.91
C ASP A 12 20.52 1.64 -13.87
N LEU A 13 19.94 0.98 -12.87
CA LEU A 13 18.49 0.94 -12.75
C LEU A 13 17.98 2.32 -12.33
N THR A 14 17.15 2.95 -13.15
CA THR A 14 16.49 4.20 -12.75
C THR A 14 15.53 3.95 -11.60
N LYS A 15 15.24 5.00 -10.82
CA LYS A 15 14.27 4.94 -9.71
C LYS A 15 12.91 4.36 -10.15
N GLU A 16 12.45 4.68 -11.35
CA GLU A 16 11.19 4.17 -11.89
C GLU A 16 11.27 2.71 -12.33
N GLU A 17 12.39 2.26 -12.90
CA GLU A 17 12.55 0.84 -13.26
C GLU A 17 12.59 -0.05 -12.02
N VAL A 18 13.18 0.42 -10.91
CA VAL A 18 13.13 -0.28 -9.62
C VAL A 18 11.68 -0.45 -9.13
N LYS A 19 10.83 0.59 -9.26
CA LYS A 19 9.40 0.45 -8.93
C LYS A 19 8.70 -0.55 -9.82
N ARG A 20 8.90 -0.41 -11.15
CA ARG A 20 8.23 -1.24 -12.16
C ARG A 20 8.48 -2.71 -11.90
N ARG A 21 9.74 -3.09 -11.73
CA ARG A 21 10.13 -4.48 -11.40
C ARG A 21 9.54 -4.96 -10.09
N TYR A 22 9.54 -4.11 -9.06
CA TYR A 22 8.95 -4.46 -7.77
C TYR A 22 7.44 -4.72 -7.85
N ILE A 23 6.70 -3.88 -8.58
CA ILE A 23 5.25 -4.02 -8.79
C ILE A 23 4.98 -5.30 -9.61
N GLU A 24 5.70 -5.50 -10.71
CA GLU A 24 5.53 -6.67 -11.57
C GLU A 24 5.75 -7.98 -10.78
N LEU A 25 6.85 -8.07 -10.04
CA LEU A 25 7.15 -9.23 -9.20
C LEU A 25 6.13 -9.39 -8.08
N SER A 26 5.71 -8.30 -7.44
CA SER A 26 4.69 -8.36 -6.38
C SER A 26 3.37 -8.90 -6.91
N ASN A 27 2.97 -8.50 -8.12
CA ASN A 27 1.74 -8.96 -8.76
C ASN A 27 1.86 -10.41 -9.24
N ARG A 28 2.99 -10.78 -9.88
CA ARG A 28 3.24 -12.14 -10.39
C ARG A 28 3.15 -13.20 -9.30
N TYR A 29 3.64 -12.88 -8.11
CA TYR A 29 3.64 -13.79 -6.96
C TYR A 29 2.48 -13.51 -5.99
N CYS A 30 1.44 -12.77 -6.43
CA CYS A 30 0.21 -12.50 -5.68
C CYS A 30 0.46 -11.95 -4.27
N PHE A 31 1.37 -10.99 -4.12
CA PHE A 31 1.58 -10.27 -2.86
C PHE A 31 0.65 -9.03 -2.81
N PRO A 32 -0.53 -9.10 -2.16
CA PRO A 32 -1.53 -8.01 -2.17
C PRO A 32 -1.01 -6.71 -1.53
N ASN A 33 0.08 -6.80 -0.80
CA ASN A 33 0.68 -5.72 -0.03
C ASN A 33 2.14 -5.46 -0.42
N GLY A 34 2.55 -5.89 -1.60
CA GLY A 34 3.92 -5.85 -2.06
C GLY A 34 4.80 -6.89 -1.37
N ALA A 35 5.73 -7.47 -2.12
CA ALA A 35 6.66 -8.47 -1.61
C ALA A 35 7.45 -7.96 -0.37
N THR A 36 7.69 -8.85 0.58
CA THR A 36 8.52 -8.55 1.78
C THR A 36 10.00 -8.63 1.43
N VAL A 37 10.88 -8.04 2.25
CA VAL A 37 12.35 -8.14 2.05
C VAL A 37 12.81 -9.60 1.92
N LYS A 38 12.27 -10.48 2.78
CA LYS A 38 12.58 -11.92 2.78
C LYS A 38 12.12 -12.60 1.48
N ALA A 39 10.91 -12.28 1.01
CA ALA A 39 10.40 -12.81 -0.25
C ALA A 39 11.22 -12.29 -1.44
N THR A 40 11.48 -10.97 -1.50
CA THR A 40 12.24 -10.36 -2.59
C THR A 40 13.68 -10.87 -2.72
N LYS A 41 14.30 -11.32 -1.62
CA LYS A 41 15.64 -11.93 -1.64
C LYS A 41 15.67 -13.23 -2.45
N GLN A 42 14.54 -13.91 -2.57
CA GLN A 42 14.39 -15.18 -3.28
C GLN A 42 13.87 -15.00 -4.72
N LEU A 43 13.45 -13.78 -5.10
CA LEU A 43 12.90 -13.49 -6.41
C LEU A 43 14.03 -13.18 -7.41
N LYS A 44 14.18 -14.03 -8.43
CA LYS A 44 15.08 -13.75 -9.56
C LYS A 44 14.61 -12.50 -10.31
N GLY A 45 15.52 -11.57 -10.58
CA GLY A 45 15.25 -10.33 -11.31
C GLY A 45 14.91 -9.12 -10.42
N MET A 46 14.82 -9.30 -9.11
CA MET A 46 14.65 -8.20 -8.16
C MET A 46 15.94 -7.35 -8.08
N PRO A 47 15.85 -6.00 -8.11
CA PRO A 47 16.98 -5.12 -7.81
C PRO A 47 17.59 -5.42 -6.44
N SER A 48 18.92 -5.28 -6.32
CA SER A 48 19.60 -5.53 -5.05
C SER A 48 19.08 -4.63 -3.93
N TYR A 49 19.17 -5.10 -2.68
CA TYR A 49 18.78 -4.28 -1.52
C TYR A 49 19.52 -2.93 -1.51
N ARG A 50 20.81 -2.93 -1.88
CA ARG A 50 21.62 -1.71 -1.93
C ARG A 50 21.13 -0.73 -3.00
N THR A 51 20.75 -1.22 -4.18
CA THR A 51 20.12 -0.41 -5.24
C THR A 51 18.83 0.23 -4.74
N ILE A 52 17.97 -0.53 -4.04
CA ILE A 52 16.72 0.00 -3.48
C ILE A 52 17.00 1.12 -2.45
N ILE A 53 17.94 0.91 -1.54
CA ILE A 53 18.30 1.92 -0.53
C ILE A 53 18.90 3.17 -1.18
N ASN A 54 19.74 3.04 -2.21
CA ASN A 54 20.30 4.19 -2.91
C ASN A 54 19.24 5.07 -3.57
N HIS A 55 18.15 4.51 -4.10
CA HIS A 55 17.09 5.28 -4.77
C HIS A 55 15.96 5.76 -3.85
N PHE A 56 15.65 5.01 -2.79
CA PHE A 56 14.47 5.24 -1.95
C PHE A 56 14.79 5.51 -0.48
N GLY A 57 16.04 5.31 -0.05
CA GLY A 57 16.48 5.43 1.34
C GLY A 57 16.05 4.28 2.25
N SER A 58 14.88 3.66 2.00
CA SER A 58 14.42 2.49 2.74
C SER A 58 13.53 1.58 1.88
N PHE A 59 13.46 0.30 2.25
CA PHE A 59 12.53 -0.64 1.61
C PHE A 59 11.07 -0.23 1.85
N THR A 60 10.76 0.31 3.03
CA THR A 60 9.43 0.87 3.33
C THR A 60 9.09 2.01 2.38
N ALA A 61 10.03 2.92 2.09
CA ALA A 61 9.83 4.00 1.14
C ALA A 61 9.60 3.49 -0.29
N LEU A 62 10.30 2.43 -0.73
CA LEU A 62 9.99 1.76 -2.00
C LEU A 62 8.53 1.27 -2.02
N LYS A 63 8.10 0.54 -0.99
CA LYS A 63 6.72 0.03 -0.90
C LYS A 63 5.69 1.16 -0.97
N GLN A 64 5.93 2.24 -0.24
CA GLN A 64 5.08 3.44 -0.27
C GLN A 64 5.04 4.08 -1.66
N ALA A 65 6.20 4.22 -2.31
CA ALA A 65 6.33 4.80 -3.65
C ALA A 65 5.67 3.93 -4.74
N CYS A 66 5.51 2.63 -4.47
CA CYS A 66 4.79 1.68 -5.30
C CYS A 66 3.31 1.51 -4.89
N GLY A 67 2.80 2.32 -3.94
CA GLY A 67 1.41 2.26 -3.49
C GLY A 67 1.10 1.16 -2.46
N TYR A 68 2.07 0.32 -2.12
CA TYR A 68 1.95 -0.73 -1.10
C TYR A 68 2.18 -0.18 0.31
N THR A 69 1.35 0.78 0.73
CA THR A 69 1.35 1.28 2.10
C THR A 69 0.69 0.27 3.04
N ARG A 70 1.47 -0.56 3.74
CA ARG A 70 1.08 -1.06 5.06
C ARG A 70 1.60 -0.07 6.09
N ILE A 71 0.71 0.65 6.79
CA ILE A 71 1.16 1.53 7.87
C ILE A 71 1.32 0.67 9.13
N HIS A 72 2.55 0.64 9.66
CA HIS A 72 2.95 -0.15 10.83
C HIS A 72 2.03 0.02 12.05
N MET A 73 1.30 1.14 12.15
CA MET A 73 0.44 1.46 13.29
C MET A 73 -0.79 0.55 13.45
N LEU A 74 -1.26 -0.11 12.40
CA LEU A 74 -2.37 -1.08 12.48
C LEU A 74 -1.89 -2.53 12.32
N LYS A 75 -0.69 -2.85 12.84
CA LYS A 75 -0.03 -4.17 12.70
C LYS A 75 -0.02 -4.72 11.26
N GLY A 76 0.01 -3.84 10.25
CA GLY A 76 -0.06 -4.26 8.85
C GLY A 76 -1.37 -4.94 8.43
N ARG A 77 -2.47 -4.72 9.18
CA ARG A 77 -3.79 -5.30 8.90
C ARG A 77 -4.52 -4.62 7.74
N PHE A 78 -4.22 -3.34 7.47
CA PHE A 78 -4.92 -2.57 6.44
C PHE A 78 -3.96 -1.68 5.63
N THR A 79 -4.23 -1.55 4.33
CA THR A 79 -3.72 -0.49 3.46
C THR A 79 -4.64 0.73 3.46
N LYS A 80 -4.14 1.88 2.96
CA LYS A 80 -4.98 3.08 2.76
C LYS A 80 -6.20 2.81 1.88
N ALA A 81 -6.02 2.04 0.81
CA ALA A 81 -7.10 1.68 -0.10
C ALA A 81 -8.10 0.73 0.57
N GLU A 82 -7.62 -0.33 1.24
CA GLU A 82 -8.48 -1.28 1.97
C GLU A 82 -9.31 -0.57 3.05
N LEU A 83 -8.69 0.33 3.83
CA LEU A 83 -9.42 1.08 4.86
C LEU A 83 -10.49 1.98 4.25
N LEU A 84 -10.21 2.64 3.12
CA LEU A 84 -11.21 3.45 2.41
C LEU A 84 -12.35 2.58 1.86
N MET A 85 -12.05 1.38 1.34
CA MET A 85 -13.07 0.44 0.89
C MET A 85 -13.98 -0.02 2.03
N LEU A 86 -13.41 -0.35 3.19
CA LEU A 86 -14.20 -0.73 4.37
C LEU A 86 -15.09 0.42 4.85
N LEU A 87 -14.57 1.66 4.87
CA LEU A 87 -15.37 2.85 5.18
C LEU A 87 -16.50 3.07 4.17
N LYS A 88 -16.23 2.89 2.86
CA LYS A 88 -17.26 2.97 1.80
C LYS A 88 -18.33 1.90 1.97
N LYS A 89 -17.95 0.66 2.31
CA LYS A 89 -18.87 -0.45 2.58
C LYS A 89 -19.81 -0.10 3.74
N GLU A 90 -19.29 0.44 4.83
CA GLU A 90 -20.11 0.85 5.98
C GLU A 90 -21.03 2.02 5.63
N TYR A 91 -20.54 3.01 4.87
CA TYR A 91 -21.39 4.10 4.38
C TYR A 91 -22.57 3.56 3.56
N LEU A 92 -22.31 2.65 2.61
CA LEU A 92 -23.35 2.04 1.78
C LEU A 92 -24.33 1.20 2.61
N LYS A 93 -23.83 0.48 3.62
CA LYS A 93 -24.64 -0.35 4.52
C LYS A 93 -25.65 0.48 5.32
N TYR A 94 -25.22 1.63 5.85
CA TYR A 94 -26.08 2.52 6.61
C TYR A 94 -26.84 3.52 5.74
N ASN A 95 -26.46 3.66 4.46
CA ASN A 95 -26.87 4.73 3.56
C ASN A 95 -26.70 6.14 4.17
N ARG A 96 -25.75 6.28 5.09
CA ARG A 96 -25.37 7.53 5.78
C ARG A 96 -23.96 7.40 6.34
N ARG A 97 -23.39 8.53 6.78
CA ARG A 97 -22.12 8.54 7.51
C ARG A 97 -22.29 7.78 8.84
N PRO A 98 -21.51 6.71 9.09
CA PRO A 98 -21.55 6.02 10.37
C PRO A 98 -21.01 6.94 11.48
N THR A 99 -21.62 6.84 12.65
CA THR A 99 -21.25 7.59 13.84
C THR A 99 -19.94 7.07 14.42
N THR A 100 -19.28 7.88 15.25
CA THR A 100 -18.06 7.48 15.95
C THR A 100 -18.24 6.21 16.80
N LYS A 101 -19.43 6.04 17.42
CA LYS A 101 -19.74 4.85 18.21
C LYS A 101 -19.82 3.61 17.32
N GLU A 102 -20.53 3.70 16.19
CA GLU A 102 -20.65 2.60 15.22
C GLU A 102 -19.29 2.19 14.66
N ILE A 103 -18.43 3.15 14.31
CA ILE A 103 -17.06 2.89 13.84
C ILE A 103 -16.23 2.16 14.89
N ASN A 104 -16.28 2.62 16.15
CA ASN A 104 -15.47 2.04 17.23
C ASN A 104 -15.99 0.67 17.69
N SER A 105 -17.30 0.40 17.57
CA SER A 105 -17.91 -0.89 17.90
C SER A 105 -17.76 -1.93 16.79
N ASN A 106 -17.41 -1.52 15.56
CA ASN A 106 -17.24 -2.42 14.44
C ASN A 106 -15.89 -3.15 14.51
N LYS A 107 -15.94 -4.49 14.65
CA LYS A 107 -14.75 -5.35 14.72
C LYS A 107 -13.94 -5.41 13.41
N GLU A 108 -14.56 -5.10 12.27
CA GLU A 108 -13.90 -5.03 10.96
C GLU A 108 -13.14 -3.72 10.77
N LEU A 109 -13.46 -2.68 11.55
CA LEU A 109 -12.84 -1.37 11.45
C LEU A 109 -11.87 -1.11 12.62
N PRO A 110 -10.75 -0.42 12.36
CA PRO A 110 -9.99 0.18 13.43
C PRO A 110 -10.76 1.34 14.05
N ASN A 111 -10.41 1.69 15.30
CA ASN A 111 -11.04 2.84 15.97
C ASN A 111 -10.84 4.15 15.20
N GLN A 112 -11.75 5.11 15.41
CA GLN A 112 -11.78 6.39 14.71
C GLN A 112 -10.47 7.18 14.82
N ALA A 113 -9.82 7.17 15.99
CA ALA A 113 -8.55 7.84 16.21
C ALA A 113 -7.43 7.25 15.32
N SER A 114 -7.40 5.93 15.21
CA SER A 114 -6.46 5.21 14.36
C SER A 114 -6.75 5.48 12.89
N ILE A 115 -8.01 5.52 12.47
CA ILE A 115 -8.39 5.86 11.09
C ILE A 115 -7.89 7.27 10.73
N LYS A 116 -8.13 8.27 11.57
CA LYS A 116 -7.67 9.65 11.34
C LYS A 116 -6.15 9.73 11.20
N LYS A 117 -5.44 9.13 12.16
CA LYS A 117 -3.97 9.08 12.16
C LYS A 117 -3.43 8.34 10.94
N PHE A 118 -4.08 7.26 10.53
CA PHE A 118 -3.69 6.42 9.40
C PHE A 118 -3.91 7.11 8.05
N LEU A 119 -5.04 7.80 7.90
CA LEU A 119 -5.35 8.55 6.68
C LEU A 119 -4.62 9.91 6.63
N GLY A 120 -4.05 10.37 7.75
CA GLY A 120 -3.37 11.66 7.85
C GLY A 120 -4.34 12.84 7.76
N VAL A 121 -5.57 12.65 8.24
CA VAL A 121 -6.65 13.65 8.16
C VAL A 121 -6.95 14.24 9.53
N ARG A 122 -7.32 15.52 9.55
CA ARG A 122 -7.79 16.20 10.76
C ARG A 122 -9.24 15.85 11.08
N SER A 123 -10.07 15.65 10.05
CA SER A 123 -11.47 15.28 10.17
C SER A 123 -11.84 14.07 9.30
N LEU A 124 -12.71 13.20 9.81
CA LEU A 124 -13.34 12.17 8.99
C LEU A 124 -14.37 12.74 8.02
N ALA A 125 -14.89 13.94 8.26
CA ALA A 125 -15.81 14.60 7.32
C ALA A 125 -15.18 14.73 5.92
N ASP A 126 -13.90 15.10 5.85
CA ASP A 126 -13.16 15.19 4.59
C ASP A 126 -13.05 13.83 3.89
N VAL A 127 -12.94 12.75 4.67
CA VAL A 127 -12.87 11.38 4.14
C VAL A 127 -14.23 10.98 3.56
N TRP A 128 -15.33 11.28 4.25
CA TRP A 128 -16.68 11.00 3.77
C TRP A 128 -16.99 11.78 2.48
N ILE A 129 -16.65 13.07 2.42
CA ILE A 129 -16.80 13.88 1.20
C ILE A 129 -16.04 13.25 0.03
N ARG A 130 -14.83 12.72 0.27
CA ARG A 130 -14.05 12.03 -0.78
C ARG A 130 -14.68 10.71 -1.22
N ILE A 131 -15.34 9.99 -0.31
CA ILE A 131 -16.08 8.76 -0.63
C ILE A 131 -17.34 9.09 -1.43
N GLU A 132 -18.10 10.10 -1.00
CA GLU A 132 -19.31 10.61 -1.66
C GLU A 132 -19.03 11.11 -3.08
N LYS A 133 -17.92 11.81 -3.30
CA LYS A 133 -17.49 12.23 -4.65
C LYS A 133 -17.05 11.09 -5.58
N LYS A 134 -16.86 9.88 -5.04
CA LYS A 134 -16.40 8.68 -5.77
C LYS A 134 -17.44 7.54 -5.72
N LEU A 135 -18.66 7.86 -5.31
CA LEU A 135 -19.83 7.01 -5.45
C LEU A 135 -20.48 7.31 -6.79
#